data_AF-Q46L98-F1
#
_entry.id   AF-Q46L98-F1
#
_cell.length_a   1.000
_cell.length_b   1.000
_cell.length_c   1.000
_cell.angle_alpha   90.00
_cell.angle_beta   90.00
_cell.angle_gamma   90.00
#
_symmetry.space_group_name_H-M   'P 1'
#
loop_
_entity.id
_entity.type
_entity.pdbx_description
1 polymer ?
#
loop_
_entity_poly.entity_id
_entity_poly.type
_entity_poly.pdbx_seq_one_letter_code
_entity_poly.pdbx_strand_id
1 'polypeptide(L)'
;MTKSVNLYLASGVSEGVGFWVVNFTEEDNILNSLCRKLLECYRKELFGLEGAKEVKDAINTTLDILCLDSKYEKYKLDNYNTGYSSEIPINLIEDIYDLWAYNYSNKILWKKYIGLLNLRKKIKKNNNYINIGLKGDTYEFATKLDELLSFRQVDLKFRQDKSNDLMW
;
A
#
# COMPACT_ATOMS: atom_id res chain seq x y z
N MET A 1 7.86 19.74 -21.44
CA MET A 1 8.57 18.92 -20.43
C MET A 1 7.54 18.14 -19.65
N THR A 2 7.66 16.82 -19.57
CA THR A 2 6.86 16.02 -18.63
C THR A 2 7.28 16.41 -17.21
N LYS A 3 6.34 16.96 -16.44
CA LYS A 3 6.58 17.36 -15.06
C LYS A 3 6.98 16.12 -14.26
N SER A 4 8.12 16.18 -13.57
CA SER A 4 8.60 15.11 -12.71
C SER A 4 8.18 15.38 -11.27
N VAL A 5 7.82 14.35 -10.54
CA VAL A 5 7.34 14.41 -9.16
C VAL A 5 7.94 13.26 -8.36
N ASN A 6 8.12 13.50 -7.07
CA ASN A 6 8.51 12.50 -6.09
C ASN A 6 7.27 11.76 -5.61
N LEU A 7 7.08 10.51 -6.01
CA LEU A 7 6.15 9.58 -5.35
C LEU A 7 6.78 9.14 -4.03
N TYR A 8 5.99 9.08 -2.96
CA TYR A 8 6.49 8.74 -1.64
C TYR A 8 5.51 7.91 -0.81
N LEU A 9 6.07 7.16 0.13
CA LEU A 9 5.40 6.51 1.25
C LEU A 9 5.85 7.19 2.55
N ALA A 10 4.92 7.70 3.32
CA ALA A 10 5.20 8.36 4.60
C ALA A 10 4.28 7.89 5.72
N SER A 11 4.75 7.99 6.97
CA SER A 11 3.92 7.92 8.15
C SER A 11 3.42 9.30 8.56
N GLY A 12 2.32 9.33 9.29
CA GLY A 12 1.83 10.52 9.97
C GLY A 12 0.96 10.18 11.17
N VAL A 13 0.62 11.21 11.95
CA VAL A 13 -0.32 11.13 13.06
C VAL A 13 -1.36 12.23 12.93
N SER A 14 -2.63 11.87 13.02
CA SER A 14 -3.77 12.80 13.06
C SER A 14 -4.64 12.45 14.26
N GLU A 15 -4.88 13.41 15.15
CA GLU A 15 -5.75 13.22 16.33
C GLU A 15 -5.34 12.01 17.21
N GLY A 16 -4.03 11.76 17.31
CA GLY A 16 -3.48 10.63 18.06
C GLY A 16 -3.52 9.29 17.32
N VAL A 17 -4.06 9.23 16.10
CA VAL A 17 -4.13 8.03 15.27
C VAL A 17 -3.02 8.06 14.21
N GLY A 18 -2.17 7.02 14.21
CA GLY A 18 -1.10 6.85 13.24
C GLY A 18 -1.61 6.31 11.89
N PHE A 19 -1.07 6.84 10.80
CA PHE A 19 -1.43 6.45 9.44
C PHE A 19 -0.23 6.36 8.51
N TRP A 20 -0.40 5.60 7.44
CA TRP A 20 0.43 5.56 6.24
C TRP A 20 -0.22 6.36 5.13
N VAL A 21 0.58 7.01 4.29
CA VAL A 21 0.08 7.69 3.09
C VAL A 21 1.02 7.47 1.93
N VAL A 22 0.43 7.21 0.76
CA VAL A 22 1.14 7.19 -0.52
C VAL A 22 0.64 8.35 -1.36
N ASN A 23 1.54 9.28 -1.67
CA ASN A 23 1.21 10.47 -2.44
C ASN A 23 2.42 10.96 -3.24
N PHE A 24 2.25 12.02 -4.03
CA PHE A 24 3.34 12.61 -4.79
C PHE A 24 3.43 14.11 -4.59
N THR A 25 4.63 14.66 -4.77
CA THR A 25 4.91 16.09 -4.68
C THR A 25 5.99 16.51 -5.66
N GLU A 26 5.98 17.77 -6.08
CA GLU A 26 7.07 18.37 -6.85
C GLU A 26 8.25 18.78 -5.96
N GLU A 27 8.03 18.84 -4.67
CA GLU A 27 9.02 19.29 -3.70
C GLU A 27 9.99 18.17 -3.35
N ASP A 28 11.25 18.54 -3.16
CA ASP A 28 12.26 17.58 -2.73
C ASP A 28 12.14 17.23 -1.25
N ASN A 29 11.70 18.19 -0.42
CA ASN A 29 11.51 17.98 1.00
C ASN A 29 10.02 17.78 1.34
N ILE A 30 9.60 16.52 1.32
CA ILE A 30 8.23 16.07 1.58
C ILE A 30 7.73 16.49 2.98
N LEU A 31 8.63 16.48 3.98
CA LEU A 31 8.27 16.72 5.38
C LEU A 31 8.10 18.21 5.70
N ASN A 32 8.76 19.10 4.97
CA ASN A 32 8.70 20.54 5.23
C ASN A 32 7.46 21.21 4.63
N SER A 33 6.78 20.59 3.65
CA SER A 33 5.86 21.35 2.79
C SER A 33 4.39 20.95 2.84
N LEU A 34 4.05 19.69 3.15
CA LEU A 34 2.72 19.17 2.82
C LEU A 34 1.81 18.81 4.00
N CYS A 35 2.33 18.58 5.20
CA CYS A 35 1.47 18.40 6.38
C CYS A 35 2.27 18.37 7.68
N ARG A 36 1.92 19.22 8.65
CA ARG A 36 2.37 19.11 10.06
C ARG A 36 2.03 17.75 10.72
N LYS A 37 1.26 16.91 10.02
CA LYS A 37 0.84 15.58 10.43
C LYS A 37 1.80 14.48 9.98
N LEU A 38 2.66 14.70 8.97
CA LEU A 38 3.64 13.71 8.52
C LEU A 38 4.82 13.65 9.49
N LEU A 39 5.34 12.44 9.72
CA LEU A 39 6.44 12.19 10.65
C LEU A 39 7.70 11.77 9.91
N GLU A 40 7.60 10.74 9.08
CA GLU A 40 8.77 10.12 8.43
C GLU A 40 8.42 9.63 7.02
N CYS A 41 9.41 9.67 6.12
CA CYS A 41 9.32 9.18 4.75
C CYS A 41 10.14 7.90 4.63
N TYR A 42 9.52 6.80 4.18
CA TYR A 42 10.13 5.46 4.12
C TYR A 42 10.52 5.05 2.70
N ARG A 43 9.74 5.49 1.70
CA ARG A 43 10.06 5.32 0.28
C ARG A 43 9.87 6.62 -0.46
N LYS A 44 10.75 6.88 -1.44
CA LYS A 44 10.69 8.04 -2.32
C LYS A 44 11.30 7.69 -3.67
N GLU A 45 10.57 7.90 -4.75
CA GLU A 45 11.04 7.66 -6.11
C GLU A 45 10.56 8.73 -7.09
N LEU A 46 11.35 8.99 -8.13
CA LEU A 46 11.06 10.00 -9.14
C LEU A 46 10.26 9.42 -10.31
N PHE A 47 9.10 10.01 -10.58
CA PHE A 47 8.22 9.62 -11.67
C PHE A 47 7.82 10.82 -12.52
N GLY A 48 7.43 10.58 -13.77
CA GLY A 48 6.61 11.54 -14.50
C GLY A 48 5.23 11.64 -13.84
N LEU A 49 4.59 12.82 -13.86
CA LEU A 49 3.32 13.08 -13.16
C LEU A 49 2.24 12.01 -13.41
N GLU A 50 2.03 11.60 -14.66
CA GLU A 50 1.04 10.56 -14.99
C GLU A 50 1.43 9.19 -14.46
N GLY A 51 2.74 8.85 -14.48
CA GLY A 51 3.22 7.61 -13.89
C GLY A 51 3.06 7.58 -12.38
N ALA A 52 3.33 8.70 -11.69
CA ALA A 52 3.10 8.82 -10.25
C ALA A 52 1.63 8.61 -9.89
N LYS A 53 0.69 9.13 -10.69
CA LYS A 53 -0.75 8.88 -10.51
C LYS A 53 -1.09 7.41 -10.68
N GLU A 54 -0.65 6.78 -11.77
CA GLU A 54 -0.94 5.37 -12.04
C GLU A 54 -0.38 4.43 -10.96
N VAL A 55 0.87 4.64 -10.54
CA VAL A 55 1.52 3.82 -9.51
C VAL A 55 0.85 4.03 -8.16
N LYS A 56 0.58 5.28 -7.78
CA LYS A 56 -0.18 5.60 -6.56
C LYS A 56 -1.54 4.91 -6.55
N ASP A 57 -2.28 4.94 -7.66
CA ASP A 57 -3.60 4.34 -7.76
C ASP A 57 -3.54 2.80 -7.65
N ALA A 58 -2.49 2.18 -8.19
CA ALA A 58 -2.28 0.73 -8.06
C ALA A 58 -1.93 0.32 -6.62
N ILE A 59 -1.06 1.08 -5.95
CA ILE A 59 -0.73 0.88 -4.53
C ILE A 59 -2.00 1.04 -3.68
N ASN A 60 -2.72 2.14 -3.83
CA ASN A 60 -3.93 2.42 -3.08
C ASN A 60 -5.03 1.36 -3.34
N THR A 61 -5.16 0.90 -4.58
CA THR A 61 -6.11 -0.18 -4.90
C THR A 61 -5.70 -1.50 -4.24
N THR A 62 -4.41 -1.81 -4.16
CA THR A 62 -3.91 -3.00 -3.46
C THR A 62 -4.22 -2.93 -1.97
N LEU A 63 -3.95 -1.78 -1.35
CA LEU A 63 -4.25 -1.54 0.06
C LEU A 63 -5.77 -1.53 0.33
N ASP A 64 -6.57 -1.00 -0.58
CA ASP A 64 -8.04 -1.10 -0.52
C ASP A 64 -8.51 -2.56 -0.52
N ILE A 65 -7.92 -3.43 -1.37
CA ILE A 65 -8.24 -4.86 -1.40
C ILE A 65 -7.82 -5.54 -0.08
N LEU A 66 -6.63 -5.23 0.42
CA LEU A 66 -6.17 -5.71 1.72
C LEU A 66 -7.14 -5.31 2.85
N CYS A 67 -7.73 -4.11 2.76
CA CYS A 67 -8.68 -3.59 3.75
C CYS A 67 -10.13 -4.08 3.59
N LEU A 68 -10.48 -4.71 2.46
CA LEU A 68 -11.85 -5.15 2.16
C LEU A 68 -12.24 -6.48 2.85
N ASP A 69 -11.29 -7.23 3.39
CA ASP A 69 -11.64 -8.36 4.26
C ASP A 69 -12.30 -7.76 5.53
N SER A 70 -13.51 -8.21 5.90
CA SER A 70 -14.39 -7.61 6.93
C SER A 70 -13.79 -7.36 8.34
N LYS A 71 -12.54 -7.72 8.59
CA LYS A 71 -11.77 -7.42 9.82
C LYS A 71 -10.99 -6.10 9.75
N TYR A 72 -10.96 -5.45 8.58
CA TYR A 72 -10.00 -4.41 8.22
C TYR A 72 -10.65 -3.05 7.84
N GLU A 73 -11.99 -2.91 7.93
CA GLU A 73 -12.69 -1.62 7.74
C GLU A 73 -12.14 -0.50 8.64
N LYS A 74 -11.58 -0.86 9.81
CA LYS A 74 -10.91 0.06 10.75
C LYS A 74 -9.64 0.73 10.18
N TYR A 75 -9.18 0.36 8.99
CA TYR A 75 -7.91 0.85 8.43
C TYR A 75 -8.04 1.92 7.38
N LYS A 76 -9.23 2.14 6.85
CA LYS A 76 -9.48 3.29 5.98
C LYS A 76 -9.91 4.45 6.87
N LEU A 77 -9.05 5.47 6.98
CA LEU A 77 -9.35 6.64 7.80
C LEU A 77 -10.21 7.61 6.99
N ASP A 78 -11.46 7.81 7.41
CA ASP A 78 -12.44 8.64 6.69
C ASP A 78 -12.12 10.15 6.72
N ASN A 79 -11.35 10.61 7.70
CA ASN A 79 -11.02 12.03 7.86
C ASN A 79 -9.55 12.30 7.56
N TYR A 80 -9.34 13.08 6.49
CA TYR A 80 -8.08 13.60 5.94
C TYR A 80 -7.40 12.72 4.87
N ASN A 81 -7.95 12.72 3.65
CA ASN A 81 -7.25 12.46 2.39
C ASN A 81 -6.39 11.19 2.30
N THR A 82 -7.06 10.04 2.50
CA THR A 82 -6.69 8.72 1.93
C THR A 82 -5.41 8.08 2.48
N GLY A 83 -5.22 8.14 3.79
CA GLY A 83 -4.24 7.28 4.46
C GLY A 83 -4.78 5.88 4.79
N TYR A 84 -3.89 4.99 5.18
CA TYR A 84 -4.18 3.66 5.73
C TYR A 84 -3.70 3.60 7.17
N SER A 85 -4.31 2.81 8.04
CA SER A 85 -3.87 2.72 9.44
C SER A 85 -2.43 2.22 9.59
N SER A 86 -1.72 2.81 10.56
CA SER A 86 -0.39 2.36 11.00
C SER A 86 -0.35 0.94 11.60
N GLU A 87 -1.52 0.30 11.82
CA GLU A 87 -1.59 -1.12 12.19
C GLU A 87 -1.16 -2.07 11.06
N ILE A 88 -1.12 -1.59 9.81
CA ILE A 88 -0.47 -2.32 8.71
C ILE A 88 1.04 -2.29 8.96
N PRO A 89 1.74 -3.43 9.01
CA PRO A 89 3.18 -3.44 9.22
C PRO A 89 3.93 -2.66 8.13
N ILE A 90 4.96 -1.89 8.53
CA ILE A 90 5.76 -1.08 7.60
C ILE A 90 6.34 -1.90 6.45
N ASN A 91 6.87 -3.09 6.73
CA ASN A 91 7.45 -3.96 5.72
C ASN A 91 6.42 -4.36 4.65
N LEU A 92 5.16 -4.61 5.03
CA LEU A 92 4.11 -4.97 4.08
C LEU A 92 3.78 -3.82 3.13
N ILE A 93 3.68 -2.59 3.64
CA ILE A 93 3.37 -1.44 2.80
C ILE A 93 4.56 -1.00 1.93
N GLU A 94 5.79 -1.16 2.43
CA GLU A 94 7.00 -1.00 1.61
C GLU A 94 7.05 -2.06 0.49
N ASP A 95 6.77 -3.33 0.78
CA ASP A 95 6.75 -4.38 -0.24
C ASP A 95 5.66 -4.14 -1.30
N ILE A 96 4.48 -3.63 -0.90
CA ILE A 96 3.44 -3.21 -1.86
C ILE A 96 3.92 -2.02 -2.71
N TYR A 97 4.56 -1.03 -2.09
CA TYR A 97 5.11 0.12 -2.79
C TYR A 97 6.13 -0.33 -3.84
N ASP A 98 7.12 -1.11 -3.41
CA ASP A 98 8.23 -1.60 -4.23
C ASP A 98 7.74 -2.49 -5.36
N LEU A 99 6.72 -3.35 -5.11
CA LEU A 99 6.09 -4.18 -6.13
C LEU A 99 5.57 -3.32 -7.29
N TRP A 100 4.83 -2.25 -7.00
CA TRP A 100 4.23 -1.42 -8.05
C TRP A 100 5.23 -0.47 -8.70
N ALA A 101 6.09 0.16 -7.90
CA ALA A 101 7.09 1.09 -8.38
C ALA A 101 8.09 0.42 -9.35
N TYR A 102 8.63 -0.75 -8.98
CA TYR A 102 9.58 -1.49 -9.80
C TYR A 102 9.00 -1.96 -11.14
N ASN A 103 7.73 -2.40 -11.12
CA ASN A 103 7.08 -2.96 -12.30
C ASN A 103 6.52 -1.92 -13.28
N TYR A 104 6.48 -0.63 -12.92
CA TYR A 104 5.97 0.43 -13.79
C TYR A 104 6.77 0.61 -15.09
N SER A 105 8.08 0.30 -15.04
CA SER A 105 9.00 0.46 -16.18
C SER A 105 8.58 -0.38 -17.40
N ASN A 106 7.94 -1.54 -17.19
CA ASN A 106 7.52 -2.44 -18.27
C ASN A 106 6.06 -2.21 -18.65
N LYS A 107 5.82 -1.33 -19.64
CA LYS A 107 4.46 -0.96 -20.11
C LYS A 107 3.59 -2.14 -20.55
N ILE A 108 4.17 -3.22 -21.09
CA ILE A 108 3.42 -4.38 -21.56
C ILE A 108 2.91 -5.19 -20.37
N LEU A 109 3.79 -5.45 -19.40
CA LEU A 109 3.44 -6.17 -18.19
C LEU A 109 2.54 -5.33 -17.29
N TRP A 110 2.79 -4.02 -17.18
CA TRP A 110 1.98 -3.07 -16.42
C TRP A 110 0.48 -3.19 -16.73
N LYS A 111 0.11 -3.17 -18.01
CA LYS A 111 -1.29 -3.33 -18.43
C LYS A 111 -1.90 -4.65 -17.96
N LYS A 112 -1.12 -5.74 -18.00
CA LYS A 112 -1.57 -7.05 -17.49
C LYS A 112 -1.73 -7.03 -15.98
N TYR A 113 -0.80 -6.42 -15.25
CA TYR A 113 -0.82 -6.30 -13.79
C TYR A 113 -2.00 -5.48 -13.30
N ILE A 114 -2.30 -4.36 -13.96
CA ILE A 114 -3.51 -3.57 -13.69
C ILE A 114 -4.78 -4.38 -14.00
N GLY A 115 -4.78 -5.17 -15.08
CA GLY A 115 -5.88 -6.11 -15.36
C GLY A 115 -6.11 -7.12 -14.25
N LEU A 116 -5.04 -7.71 -13.72
CA LEU A 116 -5.08 -8.64 -12.59
C LEU A 116 -5.57 -7.98 -11.30
N LEU A 117 -5.08 -6.77 -10.99
CA LEU A 117 -5.50 -6.02 -9.82
C LEU A 117 -6.99 -5.68 -9.86
N ASN A 118 -7.48 -5.23 -11.02
CA ASN A 118 -8.92 -4.96 -11.22
C ASN A 118 -9.77 -6.23 -11.12
N LEU A 119 -9.25 -7.37 -11.59
CA LEU A 119 -9.92 -8.66 -11.42
C LEU A 119 -9.98 -9.04 -9.93
N ARG A 120 -8.87 -8.92 -9.19
CA ARG A 120 -8.81 -9.14 -7.74
C ARG A 120 -9.81 -8.27 -6.98
N LYS A 121 -9.87 -6.96 -7.30
CA LYS A 121 -10.83 -6.02 -6.70
C LYS A 121 -12.29 -6.46 -6.84
N LYS A 122 -12.65 -7.11 -7.96
CA LYS A 122 -14.02 -7.61 -8.21
C LYS A 122 -14.33 -8.89 -7.45
N ILE A 123 -13.33 -9.67 -7.08
CA ILE A 123 -13.51 -10.99 -6.49
C ILE A 123 -13.50 -10.85 -4.96
N LYS A 124 -14.71 -10.79 -4.37
CA LYS A 124 -14.94 -10.52 -2.94
C LYS A 124 -14.48 -11.61 -1.96
N LYS A 125 -13.97 -12.75 -2.43
CA LYS A 125 -13.52 -13.88 -1.59
C LYS A 125 -12.18 -14.37 -2.10
N ASN A 126 -11.31 -14.83 -1.19
CA ASN A 126 -10.08 -15.53 -1.54
C ASN A 126 -10.39 -16.66 -2.53
N ASN A 127 -10.04 -16.41 -3.78
CA ASN A 127 -10.31 -17.29 -4.90
C ASN A 127 -8.96 -17.70 -5.48
N ASN A 128 -8.59 -18.95 -5.24
CA ASN A 128 -7.30 -19.51 -5.65
C ASN A 128 -7.19 -19.72 -7.17
N TYR A 129 -8.24 -19.43 -7.95
CA TYR A 129 -8.29 -19.70 -9.38
C TYR A 129 -7.75 -18.56 -10.27
N ILE A 130 -7.44 -17.38 -9.72
CA ILE A 130 -7.02 -16.20 -10.52
C ILE A 130 -5.65 -16.41 -11.20
N ASN A 131 -4.80 -17.26 -10.65
CA ASN A 131 -3.47 -17.52 -11.22
C ASN A 131 -3.47 -18.67 -12.24
N ILE A 132 -4.61 -19.36 -12.42
CA ILE A 132 -4.70 -20.51 -13.32
C ILE A 132 -4.56 -20.05 -14.76
N GLY A 133 -3.61 -20.67 -15.45
CA GLY A 133 -3.31 -20.38 -16.86
C GLY A 133 -2.36 -19.19 -17.07
N LEU A 134 -1.98 -18.46 -16.01
CA LEU A 134 -0.89 -17.48 -16.09
C LEU A 134 0.46 -18.20 -16.23
N LYS A 135 1.41 -17.56 -16.94
CA LYS A 135 2.78 -18.07 -17.13
C LYS A 135 3.79 -16.92 -17.12
N GLY A 136 5.05 -17.25 -16.83
CA GLY A 136 6.18 -16.31 -16.79
C GLY A 136 5.96 -15.15 -15.80
N ASP A 137 6.45 -13.96 -16.14
CA ASP A 137 6.40 -12.75 -15.30
C ASP A 137 5.00 -12.38 -14.81
N THR A 138 3.95 -12.78 -15.55
CA THR A 138 2.56 -12.52 -15.15
C THR A 138 2.11 -13.43 -14.00
N TYR A 139 2.56 -14.68 -14.00
CA TYR A 139 2.32 -15.62 -12.91
C TYR A 139 3.13 -15.25 -11.66
N GLU A 140 4.41 -14.90 -11.83
CA GLU A 140 5.27 -14.49 -10.71
C GLU A 140 4.73 -13.25 -10.02
N PHE A 141 4.32 -12.24 -10.79
CA PHE A 141 3.68 -11.04 -10.26
C PHE A 141 2.38 -11.37 -9.51
N ALA A 142 1.50 -12.17 -10.10
CA ALA A 142 0.23 -12.53 -9.48
C ALA A 142 0.43 -13.29 -8.16
N THR A 143 1.45 -14.14 -8.09
CA THR A 143 1.81 -14.88 -6.86
C THR A 143 2.30 -13.93 -5.77
N LYS A 144 3.21 -13.01 -6.09
CA LYS A 144 3.68 -11.99 -5.13
C LYS A 144 2.55 -11.10 -4.64
N LEU A 145 1.67 -10.64 -5.55
CA LEU A 145 0.51 -9.84 -5.20
C LEU A 145 -0.40 -10.61 -4.23
N ASP A 146 -0.63 -11.90 -4.47
CA ASP A 146 -1.43 -12.74 -3.59
C ASP A 146 -0.83 -12.94 -2.23
N GLU A 147 0.49 -13.16 -2.16
CA GLU A 147 1.21 -13.27 -0.88
C GLU A 147 1.01 -12.01 -0.04
N LEU A 148 1.17 -10.82 -0.63
CA LEU A 148 0.93 -9.54 0.04
C LEU A 148 -0.53 -9.37 0.48
N LEU A 149 -1.48 -9.73 -0.39
CA LEU A 149 -2.91 -9.66 -0.09
C LEU A 149 -3.40 -10.74 0.88
N SER A 150 -2.63 -11.82 1.08
CA SER A 150 -2.94 -12.89 2.02
C SER A 150 -2.60 -12.57 3.46
N PHE A 151 -1.93 -11.43 3.69
CA PHE A 151 -1.54 -10.99 5.02
C PHE A 151 -2.76 -11.01 5.97
N ARG A 152 -2.64 -11.80 7.04
CA ARG A 152 -3.59 -11.80 8.15
C ARG A 152 -2.90 -11.20 9.36
N GLN A 153 -3.53 -10.22 9.99
CA GLN A 153 -3.07 -9.77 11.29
C GLN A 153 -2.97 -10.95 12.25
N VAL A 154 -1.87 -10.99 13.00
CA VAL A 154 -1.80 -11.75 14.25
C VAL A 154 -2.80 -11.09 15.19
N ASP A 155 -3.76 -11.86 15.72
CA ASP A 155 -4.76 -11.37 16.67
C ASP A 155 -4.07 -10.63 17.82
N LEU A 156 -4.16 -9.29 17.82
CA LEU A 156 -3.64 -8.44 18.90
C LEU A 156 -4.32 -8.71 20.25
N LYS A 157 -5.40 -9.51 20.28
CA LYS A 157 -6.00 -10.04 21.52
C LYS A 157 -5.00 -10.82 22.37
N PHE A 158 -3.97 -11.42 21.77
CA PHE A 158 -2.88 -12.06 22.53
C PHE A 158 -1.96 -11.10 23.29
N ARG A 159 -2.07 -9.77 23.07
CA ARG A 159 -1.31 -8.76 23.83
C ARG A 159 -2.09 -8.15 25.00
N GLN A 160 -3.41 -8.37 25.12
CA GLN A 160 -4.19 -7.87 26.26
C GLN A 160 -4.26 -8.85 27.45
N ASP A 161 -3.97 -10.14 27.25
CA ASP A 161 -3.94 -11.13 28.34
C ASP A 161 -2.59 -11.30 29.04
N LYS A 162 -1.58 -10.50 28.67
CA LYS A 162 -0.40 -10.28 29.51
C LYS A 162 -0.40 -8.83 29.97
N SER A 163 -1.25 -8.56 30.96
CA SER A 163 -0.90 -7.65 32.04
C SER A 163 0.56 -7.92 32.40
N ASN A 164 1.47 -7.05 31.97
CA ASN A 164 2.78 -6.93 32.59
C ASN A 164 2.54 -6.30 33.96
N ASP A 165 2.07 -7.14 34.90
CA ASP A 165 2.53 -7.00 36.26
C ASP A 165 4.04 -7.22 36.25
N LEU A 166 4.75 -6.16 36.63
CA LEU A 166 6.12 -6.11 37.12
C LEU A 166 7.27 -6.11 36.11
N MET A 167 8.20 -5.18 36.42
CA MET A 167 9.61 -5.00 36.04
C MET A 167 9.83 -3.98 34.90
N TRP A 168 10.22 -2.71 35.15
CA TRP A 168 10.87 -2.04 36.30
C TRP A 168 10.27 -0.65 36.56
#